data_AF-A0A946Z8H1-F1
#
_entry.id   AF-A0A946Z8H1-F1
#
_cell.length_a   1.000
_cell.length_b   1.000
_cell.length_c   1.000
_cell.angle_alpha   90.00
_cell.angle_beta   90.00
_cell.angle_gamma   90.00
#
_symmetry.space_group_name_H-M   'P 1'
#
loop_
_entity.id
_entity.type
_entity.pdbx_description
1 polymer ?
#
loop_
_entity_poly.entity_id
_entity_poly.type
_entity_poly.pdbx_seq_one_letter_code
_entity_poly.pdbx_strand_id
1 'polypeptide(L)'
;MQPRTRYRYWRMRRVKDPKQRINAGLLMVGAGILIFRTLRMVTVEQAFEILVDWVYVLLIMEFMVDVACFMASLRWFVLSKWKYASTALKLGATAALLHALRVLIYVLGRTGPWVNFDVKPEYREAYTFDWFWVYFAAILSILGVIAVFVIWHYRRKQRRMNRGF
;
A
#
# COMPACT_ATOMS: atom_id res chain seq x y z
N MET A 1 -27.72 3.28 42.29
CA MET A 1 -27.27 2.19 41.38
C MET A 1 -26.77 2.80 40.08
N GLN A 2 -25.57 2.37 39.66
CA GLN A 2 -24.83 2.58 38.40
C GLN A 2 -24.60 3.99 37.82
N PRO A 3 -23.34 4.45 37.89
CA PRO A 3 -22.66 5.03 36.74
C PRO A 3 -21.38 4.21 36.44
N ARG A 4 -21.52 3.00 35.90
CA ARG A 4 -20.38 2.12 35.54
C ARG A 4 -19.89 2.27 34.08
N THR A 5 -20.51 3.11 33.26
CA THR A 5 -20.21 3.20 31.82
C THR A 5 -19.13 4.23 31.45
N ARG A 6 -18.92 5.29 32.24
CA ARG A 6 -17.90 6.33 31.92
C ARG A 6 -16.46 5.90 32.17
N TYR A 7 -16.20 4.99 33.11
CA TYR A 7 -14.84 4.56 33.43
C TYR A 7 -14.23 3.59 32.39
N ARG A 8 -15.06 2.89 31.60
CA ARG A 8 -14.59 1.94 30.58
C ARG A 8 -14.01 2.64 29.34
N TYR A 9 -14.47 3.86 29.04
CA TYR A 9 -14.00 4.66 27.90
C TYR A 9 -12.63 5.31 28.12
N TRP A 10 -12.25 5.57 29.38
CA TRP A 10 -10.97 6.20 29.71
C TRP A 10 -9.83 5.20 29.92
N ARG A 11 -10.14 3.96 30.33
CA ARG A 11 -9.13 2.90 30.51
C ARG A 11 -8.57 2.34 29.20
N MET A 12 -9.26 2.54 28.07
CA MET A 12 -8.74 2.22 26.74
C MET A 12 -7.76 3.27 26.17
N ARG A 13 -7.55 4.42 26.84
CA ARG A 13 -6.66 5.49 26.33
C ARG A 13 -5.19 5.38 26.76
N ARG A 14 -4.81 4.44 27.63
CA ARG A 14 -3.43 4.42 28.20
C ARG A 14 -2.70 3.08 28.19
N VAL A 15 -3.35 1.96 27.91
CA VAL A 15 -2.61 0.72 27.70
C VAL A 15 -2.12 0.74 26.25
N LYS A 16 -0.79 0.79 26.05
CA LYS A 16 -0.16 0.50 24.76
C LYS A 16 -0.61 -0.90 24.36
N ASP A 17 -1.68 -0.98 23.57
CA ASP A 17 -2.20 -2.26 23.12
C ASP A 17 -1.13 -2.91 22.22
N PRO A 18 -0.53 -4.05 22.63
CA PRO A 18 0.55 -4.67 21.87
C PRO A 18 0.13 -4.96 20.43
N LYS A 19 -1.17 -5.21 20.20
CA LYS A 19 -1.75 -5.43 18.87
C LYS A 19 -1.61 -4.21 17.96
N GLN A 20 -1.72 -2.99 18.49
CA GLN A 20 -1.56 -1.78 17.68
C GLN A 20 -0.11 -1.56 17.26
N ARG A 21 0.85 -1.87 18.13
CA ARG A 21 2.28 -1.78 17.79
C ARG A 21 2.67 -2.81 16.75
N ILE A 22 2.14 -4.03 16.86
CA ILE A 22 2.34 -5.07 15.84
C ILE A 22 1.76 -4.61 14.50
N ASN A 23 0.53 -4.11 14.46
CA ASN A 23 -0.08 -3.63 13.22
C ASN A 23 0.67 -2.45 12.60
N ALA A 24 1.11 -1.49 13.42
CA ALA A 24 1.92 -0.37 12.95
C ALA A 24 3.29 -0.86 12.43
N GLY A 25 3.90 -1.83 13.10
CA GLY A 25 5.16 -2.45 12.68
C GLY A 25 5.03 -3.19 11.36
N LEU A 26 3.97 -3.98 11.18
CA LEU A 26 3.68 -4.67 9.91
C LEU A 26 3.50 -3.68 8.75
N LEU A 27 2.78 -2.58 8.99
CA LEU A 27 2.58 -1.55 7.97
C LEU A 27 3.91 -0.83 7.63
N MET A 28 4.73 -0.57 8.65
CA MET A 28 6.05 0.04 8.48
C MET A 28 7.00 -0.86 7.69
N VAL A 29 7.03 -2.17 7.99
CA VAL A 29 7.82 -3.15 7.24
C VAL A 29 7.34 -3.23 5.79
N GLY A 30 6.02 -3.29 5.56
CA GLY A 30 5.46 -3.30 4.21
C GLY A 30 5.86 -2.06 3.39
N ALA A 31 5.70 -0.86 3.97
CA ALA A 31 6.13 0.37 3.33
C ALA A 31 7.65 0.41 3.08
N GLY A 32 8.45 -0.09 4.02
CA GLY A 32 9.91 -0.20 3.87
C GLY A 32 10.33 -1.09 2.69
N ILE A 33 9.65 -2.23 2.50
CA ILE A 33 9.89 -3.12 1.35
C ILE A 33 9.56 -2.41 0.03
N LEU A 34 8.44 -1.68 -0.04
CA LEU A 34 8.05 -0.94 -1.25
C LEU A 34 9.02 0.20 -1.58
N ILE A 35 9.49 0.93 -0.57
CA ILE A 35 10.54 1.96 -0.71
C ILE A 35 11.82 1.33 -1.26
N PHE A 36 12.30 0.24 -0.64
CA PHE A 36 13.52 -0.45 -1.08
C PHE A 36 13.41 -0.92 -2.53
N ARG A 37 12.26 -1.50 -2.90
CA ARG A 37 11.99 -1.93 -4.26
C ARG A 37 12.06 -0.77 -5.25
N THR A 38 11.42 0.35 -4.93
CA THR A 38 11.43 1.52 -5.81
C THR A 38 12.84 2.10 -5.96
N LEU A 39 13.61 2.16 -4.87
CA LEU A 39 15.02 2.56 -4.93
C LEU A 39 15.82 1.62 -5.83
N ARG A 40 15.68 0.30 -5.68
CA ARG A 40 16.35 -0.70 -6.52
C ARG A 40 15.99 -0.53 -8.00
N MET A 41 14.72 -0.27 -8.31
CA MET A 41 14.29 0.01 -9.69
C MET A 41 14.92 1.29 -10.25
N VAL A 42 14.99 2.37 -9.46
CA VAL A 42 15.56 3.64 -9.91
C VAL A 42 17.08 3.58 -10.03
N THR A 43 17.78 2.97 -9.08
CA THR A 43 19.25 3.02 -9.01
C THR A 43 19.95 1.87 -9.72
N VAL A 44 19.36 0.67 -9.74
CA VAL A 44 20.00 -0.53 -10.33
C VAL A 44 19.40 -0.85 -11.69
N GLU A 45 18.08 -0.78 -11.81
CA GLU A 45 17.38 -1.13 -13.07
C GLU A 45 17.19 0.07 -14.01
N GLN A 46 17.74 1.25 -13.67
CA GLN A 46 17.68 2.46 -14.51
C GLN A 46 16.25 2.76 -15.01
N ALA A 47 15.26 2.69 -14.11
CA ALA A 47 13.85 2.80 -14.46
C ALA A 47 13.48 4.06 -15.28
N PHE A 48 14.24 5.15 -15.18
CA PHE A 48 14.07 6.35 -16.01
C PHE A 48 14.33 6.10 -17.51
N GLU A 49 15.31 5.26 -17.82
CA GLU A 49 15.66 4.92 -19.21
C GLU A 49 14.63 3.97 -19.79
N ILE A 50 14.19 3.00 -18.99
CA ILE A 50 13.31 1.89 -19.43
C ILE A 50 11.84 2.30 -19.46
N LEU A 51 11.31 2.91 -18.40
CA LEU A 51 9.89 3.21 -18.29
C LEU A 51 9.52 4.42 -19.15
N VAL A 52 8.29 4.41 -19.64
CA VAL A 52 7.71 5.59 -20.29
C VAL A 52 7.47 6.67 -19.24
N ASP A 53 7.64 7.95 -19.61
CA ASP A 53 7.66 9.09 -18.69
C ASP A 53 6.47 9.14 -17.73
N TRP A 54 5.26 8.84 -18.21
CA TRP A 54 4.06 8.85 -17.36
C TRP A 54 4.05 7.72 -16.32
N VAL A 55 4.61 6.55 -16.66
CA VAL A 55 4.78 5.41 -15.74
C VAL A 55 5.87 5.71 -14.72
N TYR A 56 6.93 6.41 -15.14
CA TYR A 56 7.96 6.91 -14.24
C TYR A 56 7.40 7.94 -13.25
N VAL A 57 6.57 8.88 -13.70
CA VAL A 57 5.88 9.81 -12.80
C VAL A 57 5.01 9.05 -11.79
N LEU A 58 4.29 8.01 -12.24
CA LEU A 58 3.51 7.15 -11.33
C LEU A 58 4.40 6.45 -10.29
N LEU A 59 5.59 5.97 -10.68
CA LEU A 59 6.57 5.37 -9.77
C LEU A 59 7.04 6.36 -8.70
N ILE A 60 7.32 7.61 -9.08
CA ILE A 60 7.69 8.67 -8.12
C ILE A 60 6.53 9.00 -7.19
N MET A 61 5.29 9.07 -7.69
CA MET A 61 4.11 9.28 -6.85
C MET A 61 3.91 8.12 -5.85
N GLU A 62 4.05 6.87 -6.30
CA GLU A 62 4.02 5.67 -5.44
C GLU A 62 5.07 5.79 -4.32
N PHE A 63 6.31 6.11 -4.68
CA PHE A 63 7.40 6.30 -3.73
C PHE A 63 7.11 7.38 -2.67
N MET A 64 6.58 8.53 -3.08
CA MET A 64 6.24 9.61 -2.14
C MET A 64 5.15 9.16 -1.15
N VAL A 65 4.15 8.41 -1.61
CA VAL A 65 3.10 7.88 -0.75
C VAL A 65 3.64 6.80 0.18
N ASP A 66 4.55 5.95 -0.27
CA ASP A 66 5.20 4.94 0.56
C ASP A 66 6.04 5.56 1.68
N VAL A 67 6.82 6.59 1.36
CA VAL A 67 7.59 7.37 2.36
C VAL A 67 6.65 8.02 3.36
N ALA A 68 5.55 8.64 2.91
CA ALA A 68 4.55 9.21 3.80
C ALA A 68 3.89 8.15 4.69
N CYS A 69 3.60 6.97 4.14
CA CYS A 69 3.05 5.83 4.86
C CYS A 69 4.03 5.32 5.92
N PHE A 70 5.32 5.20 5.57
CA PHE A 70 6.39 4.81 6.48
C PHE A 70 6.51 5.80 7.65
N MET A 71 6.55 7.10 7.37
CA MET A 71 6.62 8.13 8.41
C MET A 71 5.37 8.14 9.30
N ALA A 72 4.17 7.97 8.73
CA ALA A 72 2.93 7.90 9.48
C ALA A 72 2.82 6.64 10.35
N SER A 73 3.27 5.49 9.84
CA SER A 73 3.30 4.22 10.56
C SER A 73 4.36 4.22 11.67
N LEU A 74 5.55 4.80 11.44
CA LEU A 74 6.56 5.03 12.48
C LEU A 74 6.02 5.92 13.60
N ARG A 75 5.35 7.02 13.25
CA ARG A 75 4.69 7.90 14.23
C ARG A 75 3.60 7.16 15.01
N TRP A 76 2.81 6.33 14.35
CA TRP A 76 1.81 5.48 15.01
C TRP A 76 2.46 4.43 15.92
N PHE A 77 3.56 3.82 15.50
CA PHE A 77 4.30 2.83 16.29
C PHE A 77 4.84 3.41 17.60
N VAL A 78 5.46 4.59 17.53
CA VAL A 78 6.04 5.28 18.70
C VAL A 78 4.94 5.77 19.65
N LEU A 79 3.93 6.45 19.12
CA LEU A 79 2.91 7.11 19.95
C LEU A 79 1.77 6.17 20.37
N SER A 80 1.53 5.07 19.64
CA SER A 80 0.49 4.07 19.91
C SER A 80 -0.91 4.66 20.18
N LYS A 81 -1.26 5.75 19.47
CA LYS A 81 -2.60 6.39 19.56
C LYS A 81 -3.41 6.12 18.29
N TRP A 82 -4.67 5.75 18.45
CA TRP A 82 -5.63 5.53 17.35
C TRP A 82 -5.78 6.72 16.38
N LYS A 83 -5.58 7.96 16.86
CA LYS A 83 -5.60 9.15 16.00
C LYS A 83 -4.58 9.04 14.85
N TYR A 84 -3.41 8.47 15.12
CA TYR A 84 -2.35 8.29 14.12
C TYR A 84 -2.56 7.04 13.26
N ALA A 85 -3.23 6.02 13.80
CA ALA A 85 -3.61 4.82 13.06
C ALA A 85 -4.45 5.15 11.82
N SER A 86 -5.40 6.09 11.95
CA SER A 86 -6.25 6.43 10.80
C SER A 86 -5.47 7.03 9.64
N THR A 87 -4.44 7.84 9.90
CA THR A 87 -3.64 8.44 8.83
C THR A 87 -2.75 7.40 8.17
N ALA A 88 -2.04 6.58 8.96
CA ALA A 88 -1.19 5.51 8.45
C ALA A 88 -1.99 4.51 7.61
N LEU A 89 -3.17 4.10 8.06
CA LEU A 89 -4.03 3.16 7.33
C LEU A 89 -4.60 3.74 6.03
N LYS A 90 -4.91 5.05 5.99
CA LYS A 90 -5.34 5.71 4.74
C LYS A 90 -4.20 5.75 3.74
N LEU A 91 -3.02 6.18 4.17
CA LEU A 91 -1.83 6.22 3.32
C LEU A 91 -1.44 4.81 2.83
N GLY A 92 -1.49 3.80 3.71
CA GLY A 92 -1.23 2.41 3.33
C GLY A 92 -2.25 1.88 2.32
N ALA A 93 -3.52 2.25 2.42
CA ALA A 93 -4.52 1.90 1.41
C ALA A 93 -4.25 2.62 0.07
N THR A 94 -3.87 3.90 0.10
CA THR A 94 -3.49 4.64 -1.11
C THR A 94 -2.25 4.05 -1.77
N ALA A 95 -1.21 3.71 -0.99
CA ALA A 95 -0.01 3.02 -1.46
C ALA A 95 -0.35 1.70 -2.15
N ALA A 96 -1.16 0.85 -1.51
CA ALA A 96 -1.59 -0.42 -2.07
C ALA A 96 -2.36 -0.25 -3.39
N LEU A 97 -3.21 0.77 -3.51
CA LEU A 97 -3.94 1.06 -4.74
C LEU A 97 -3.03 1.54 -5.87
N LEU A 98 -2.10 2.46 -5.58
CA LEU A 98 -1.11 2.94 -6.56
C LEU A 98 -0.21 1.80 -7.04
N HIS A 99 0.28 0.98 -6.10
CA HIS A 99 1.06 -0.20 -6.40
C HIS A 99 0.30 -1.18 -7.31
N ALA A 100 -0.97 -1.45 -6.99
CA ALA A 100 -1.80 -2.35 -7.77
C ALA A 100 -2.04 -1.81 -9.20
N LEU A 101 -2.27 -0.49 -9.33
CA LEU A 101 -2.37 0.18 -10.64
C LEU A 101 -1.08 0.03 -11.44
N ARG A 102 0.09 0.24 -10.81
CA ARG A 102 1.39 0.08 -11.48
C ARG A 102 1.62 -1.37 -11.91
N VAL A 103 1.23 -2.35 -11.10
CA VAL A 103 1.30 -3.77 -11.49
C VAL A 103 0.34 -4.06 -12.65
N LEU A 104 -0.86 -3.48 -12.66
CA LEU A 104 -1.79 -3.61 -13.78
C LEU A 104 -1.20 -3.03 -15.08
N ILE A 105 -0.60 -1.84 -15.02
CA ILE A 105 0.08 -1.21 -16.17
C ILE A 105 1.19 -2.11 -16.69
N TYR A 106 2.02 -2.65 -15.79
CA TYR A 106 3.06 -3.61 -16.14
C TYR A 106 2.46 -4.84 -16.85
N VAL A 107 1.41 -5.46 -16.30
CA VAL A 107 0.80 -6.65 -16.91
C VAL A 107 0.19 -6.33 -18.29
N LEU A 108 -0.52 -5.22 -18.42
CA LEU A 108 -1.15 -4.81 -19.67
C LEU A 108 -0.12 -4.41 -20.74
N GLY A 109 0.96 -3.74 -20.36
CA GLY A 109 2.03 -3.37 -21.30
C GLY A 109 2.79 -4.59 -21.84
N ARG A 110 2.94 -5.64 -21.02
CA ARG A 110 3.58 -6.89 -21.43
C ARG A 110 2.66 -7.83 -22.22
N THR A 111 1.37 -7.91 -21.87
CA THR A 111 0.43 -8.86 -22.50
C THR A 111 -0.33 -8.26 -23.68
N GLY A 112 -0.48 -6.92 -23.74
CA GLY A 112 -1.26 -6.25 -24.77
C GLY A 112 -0.44 -5.78 -25.97
N PRO A 113 -1.10 -5.47 -27.10
CA PRO A 113 -0.45 -4.97 -28.31
C PRO A 113 0.05 -3.51 -28.18
N TRP A 114 -0.03 -2.93 -26.99
CA TRP A 114 0.26 -1.52 -26.74
C TRP A 114 1.75 -1.21 -26.87
N VAL A 115 2.10 -0.26 -27.70
CA VAL A 115 3.47 0.29 -27.82
C VAL A 115 3.56 1.51 -26.90
N ASN A 116 4.67 1.68 -26.16
CA ASN A 116 4.90 2.78 -25.22
C ASN A 116 3.91 2.86 -24.05
N PHE A 117 3.44 1.71 -23.55
CA PHE A 117 2.50 1.67 -22.43
C PHE A 117 3.19 1.49 -21.08
N ASP A 118 4.11 0.53 -20.95
CA ASP A 118 4.88 0.28 -19.73
C ASP A 118 6.36 0.63 -19.89
N VAL A 119 6.95 0.24 -21.02
CA VAL A 119 8.37 0.37 -21.34
C VAL A 119 8.54 1.05 -22.70
N LYS A 120 9.63 1.83 -22.85
CA LYS A 120 10.01 2.46 -24.11
C LYS A 120 10.29 1.39 -25.18
N PRO A 121 10.04 1.67 -26.46
CA PRO A 121 9.99 0.65 -27.50
C PRO A 121 11.39 0.05 -27.75
N GLU A 122 12.44 0.85 -27.58
CA GLU A 122 13.86 0.47 -27.68
C GLU A 122 14.25 -0.68 -26.74
N TYR A 123 13.57 -0.79 -25.59
CA TYR A 123 13.87 -1.78 -24.56
C TYR A 123 12.85 -2.94 -24.54
N ARG A 124 11.88 -2.94 -25.47
CA ARG A 124 10.82 -3.96 -25.51
C ARG A 124 11.34 -5.30 -26.05
N GLU A 125 12.21 -5.28 -27.05
CA GLU A 125 12.76 -6.48 -27.69
C GLU A 125 14.00 -7.04 -26.96
N ALA A 126 14.74 -6.18 -26.25
CA ALA A 126 15.95 -6.56 -25.53
C ALA A 126 15.69 -7.34 -24.23
N TYR A 127 14.49 -7.20 -23.65
CA TYR A 127 14.12 -7.92 -22.44
C TYR A 127 13.36 -9.20 -22.79
N THR A 128 14.00 -10.35 -22.60
CA THR A 128 13.31 -11.63 -22.55
C THR A 128 12.50 -11.69 -21.25
N PHE A 129 11.18 -11.56 -21.36
CA PHE A 129 10.31 -11.66 -20.20
C PHE A 129 10.01 -13.11 -19.85
N ASP A 130 10.31 -13.48 -18.61
CA ASP A 130 9.73 -14.69 -18.04
C ASP A 130 8.27 -14.40 -17.63
N TRP A 131 7.35 -14.92 -18.45
CA TRP A 131 5.91 -14.79 -18.29
C TRP A 131 5.42 -15.26 -16.92
N PHE A 132 6.12 -16.19 -16.26
CA PHE A 132 5.78 -16.64 -14.92
C PHE A 132 5.70 -15.48 -13.92
N TRP A 133 6.70 -14.58 -13.94
CA TRP A 133 6.74 -13.44 -13.02
C TRP A 133 5.66 -12.39 -13.33
N VAL A 134 5.27 -12.27 -14.60
CA VAL A 134 4.18 -11.37 -15.01
C VAL A 134 2.86 -11.85 -14.42
N TYR A 135 2.52 -13.13 -14.59
CA TYR A 135 1.29 -13.70 -14.03
C TYR A 135 1.30 -13.75 -12.51
N PHE A 136 2.44 -14.09 -11.91
CA PHE A 136 2.60 -14.11 -10.46
C PHE A 136 2.35 -12.73 -9.83
N ALA A 137 2.93 -11.67 -10.41
CA ALA A 137 2.69 -10.30 -9.98
C ALA A 137 1.22 -9.88 -10.13
N ALA A 138 0.57 -10.27 -11.23
CA ALA A 138 -0.85 -10.00 -11.47
C ALA A 138 -1.73 -10.61 -10.37
N ILE A 139 -1.52 -11.89 -10.06
CA ILE A 139 -2.29 -12.62 -9.03
C ILE A 139 -2.10 -11.97 -7.65
N LEU A 140 -0.86 -11.67 -7.26
CA LEU A 140 -0.58 -11.02 -5.98
C LEU A 140 -1.22 -9.63 -5.88
N SER A 141 -1.21 -8.85 -6.96
CA SER A 141 -1.87 -7.54 -7.01
C SER A 141 -3.38 -7.66 -6.80
N ILE A 142 -4.03 -8.61 -7.48
CA ILE A 142 -5.48 -8.87 -7.33
C ILE A 142 -5.81 -9.26 -5.89
N LEU A 143 -5.04 -10.19 -5.30
CA LEU A 143 -5.22 -10.60 -3.90
C LEU A 143 -5.07 -9.41 -2.94
N GLY A 144 -4.10 -8.53 -3.19
CA GLY A 144 -3.91 -7.29 -2.41
C GLY A 144 -5.14 -6.37 -2.47
N VAL A 145 -5.68 -6.14 -3.67
CA VAL A 145 -6.89 -5.32 -3.85
C VAL A 145 -8.11 -5.93 -3.16
N ILE A 146 -8.30 -7.26 -3.29
CA ILE A 146 -9.39 -7.99 -2.62
C ILE A 146 -9.27 -7.83 -1.09
N ALA A 147 -8.07 -7.98 -0.53
CA ALA A 147 -7.86 -7.80 0.90
C ALA A 147 -8.25 -6.39 1.39
N VAL A 148 -7.84 -5.34 0.65
CA VAL A 148 -8.23 -3.96 0.94
C VAL A 148 -9.75 -3.79 0.88
N PHE A 149 -10.40 -4.37 -0.14
CA PHE A 149 -11.84 -4.28 -0.32
C PHE A 149 -12.62 -4.98 0.80
N VAL A 150 -12.18 -6.19 1.21
CA VAL A 150 -12.78 -6.94 2.32
C VAL A 150 -12.67 -6.17 3.63
N ILE A 151 -11.49 -5.63 3.94
CA ILE A 151 -11.28 -4.81 5.15
C ILE A 151 -12.15 -3.56 5.12
N TRP A 152 -12.26 -2.90 3.96
CA TRP A 152 -13.10 -1.72 3.79
C TRP A 152 -14.58 -2.05 4.00
N HIS A 153 -15.07 -3.14 3.39
CA HIS A 153 -16.45 -3.60 3.52
C HIS A 153 -16.79 -3.95 4.98
N TYR A 154 -15.91 -4.69 5.66
CA TYR A 154 -16.08 -5.05 7.07
C TYR A 154 -16.16 -3.80 7.97
N ARG A 155 -15.28 -2.82 7.76
CA ARG A 155 -15.31 -1.54 8.49
C ARG A 155 -16.57 -0.73 8.20
N ARG A 156 -17.07 -0.74 6.96
CA ARG A 156 -18.32 -0.05 6.58
C ARG A 156 -19.52 -0.67 7.31
N LYS A 157 -19.58 -2.01 7.40
CA LYS A 157 -20.63 -2.73 8.12
C LYS A 157 -20.62 -2.41 9.62
N GLN A 158 -19.46 -2.43 10.28
CA GLN A 158 -19.36 -2.06 11.70
C GLN A 158 -19.81 -0.62 11.99
N ARG A 159 -19.47 0.34 11.12
CA ARG A 159 -19.93 1.73 11.26
C ARG A 159 -21.44 1.89 11.13
N ARG A 160 -22.09 1.07 10.29
CA ARG A 160 -23.55 1.09 10.14
C ARG A 160 -24.25 0.54 11.39
N MET A 161 -23.74 -0.57 11.95
CA MET A 161 -24.31 -1.16 13.18
C MET A 161 -24.15 -0.23 14.40
N ASN A 162 -23.03 0.49 14.52
CA ASN A 162 -22.82 1.46 15.61
C ASN A 162 -23.61 2.78 15.47
N ARG A 163 -24.26 3.04 14.33
CA ARG A 163 -25.11 4.23 14.12
C ARG A 163 -26.60 3.92 14.22
N GLY A 164 -26.97 2.65 14.33
CA GLY A 164 -28.35 2.19 14.51
C GLY A 164 -28.75 1.98 15.97
N PHE A 165 -27.94 2.47 16.91
CA PHE A 165 -28.22 2.54 18.35
C PHE A 165 -28.07 3.97 18.84
#